data_AF-A0A5J4PBS5-F1
#
_entry.id   AF-A0A5J4PBS5-F1
#
_cell.length_a   1.000
_cell.length_b   1.000
_cell.length_c   1.000
_cell.angle_alpha   90.00
_cell.angle_beta   90.00
_cell.angle_gamma   90.00
#
_symmetry.space_group_name_H-M   'P 1'
#
loop_
_entity.id
_entity.type
_entity.pdbx_description
1 polymer ?
#
loop_
_entity_poly.entity_id
_entity_poly.type
_entity_poly.pdbx_seq_one_letter_code
_entity_poly.pdbx_strand_id
1 'polypeptide(L)'
;IILSDNETTAMTGGQDSAGTGRLEAICTGLGVAPAHIRVVIPLKKNHEEMKQVIREELAYHGVSVIIPRRECIQTLARKKKEVRP
;
A
#
# COMPACT_ATOMS: atom_id res chain seq x y z
N ILE A 1 0.54 1.09 12.02
CA ILE A 1 -0.64 1.41 11.18
C ILE A 1 -0.48 0.64 9.87
N ILE A 2 -1.56 0.14 9.25
CA ILE A 2 -1.49 -0.52 7.93
C ILE A 2 -2.36 0.28 6.94
N LEU A 3 -1.77 0.71 5.83
CA LEU A 3 -2.45 1.41 4.74
C LEU A 3 -2.48 0.51 3.50
N SER A 4 -3.60 -0.18 3.28
CA SER A 4 -3.78 -1.02 2.09
C SER A 4 -3.93 -0.16 0.84
N ASP A 5 -2.85 -0.02 0.07
CA ASP A 5 -2.79 0.80 -1.13
C ASP A 5 -3.04 -0.05 -2.38
N ASN A 6 -4.25 0.06 -2.91
CA ASN A 6 -4.67 -0.62 -4.11
C ASN A 6 -4.54 0.24 -5.38
N GLU A 7 -3.80 1.36 -5.30
CA GLU A 7 -3.53 2.33 -6.37
C GLU A 7 -4.78 3.00 -6.97
N THR A 8 -5.95 2.85 -6.33
CA THR A 8 -7.22 3.34 -6.86
C THR A 8 -8.27 3.43 -5.76
N THR A 9 -9.23 4.34 -5.83
CA THR A 9 -10.36 4.35 -4.88
C THR A 9 -11.35 3.25 -5.26
N ALA A 10 -10.98 1.98 -5.02
CA ALA A 10 -11.67 0.81 -5.58
C ALA A 10 -13.14 0.70 -5.17
N MET A 11 -13.47 1.10 -3.93
CA MET A 11 -14.81 0.93 -3.37
C MET A 11 -15.86 1.85 -4.03
N THR A 12 -15.45 2.98 -4.60
CA THR A 12 -16.34 3.97 -5.23
C THR A 12 -16.20 4.02 -6.75
N GLY A 13 -15.54 3.03 -7.35
CA GLY A 13 -15.39 2.94 -8.81
C GLY A 13 -14.21 3.72 -9.38
N GLY A 14 -13.19 4.02 -8.57
CA GLY A 14 -11.91 4.54 -9.06
C GLY A 14 -11.80 6.06 -9.07
N GLN A 15 -12.45 6.73 -8.13
CA GLN A 15 -12.28 8.18 -7.92
C GLN A 15 -10.83 8.56 -7.63
N ASP A 16 -10.48 9.80 -7.92
CA ASP A 16 -9.17 10.36 -7.58
C ASP A 16 -8.99 10.42 -6.05
N SER A 17 -7.82 9.99 -5.60
CA SER A 17 -7.40 10.09 -4.20
C SER A 17 -6.23 11.06 -4.10
N ALA A 18 -6.31 12.00 -3.16
CA ALA A 18 -5.20 12.91 -2.85
C ALA A 18 -3.94 12.16 -2.34
N GLY A 19 -4.10 10.90 -1.91
CA GLY A 19 -3.01 10.04 -1.44
C GLY A 19 -2.32 9.22 -2.53
N THR A 20 -2.86 9.16 -3.76
CA THR A 20 -2.28 8.34 -4.84
C THR A 20 -0.83 8.70 -5.10
N GLY A 21 0.07 7.72 -4.95
CA GLY A 21 1.52 7.90 -5.14
C GLY A 21 2.20 8.81 -4.12
N ARG A 22 1.51 9.20 -3.03
CA ARG A 22 1.98 10.19 -2.05
C ARG A 22 1.99 9.69 -0.62
N LEU A 23 1.54 8.47 -0.35
CA LEU A 23 1.38 7.96 1.02
C LEU A 23 2.67 8.04 1.85
N GLU A 24 3.81 7.66 1.29
CA GLU A 24 5.11 7.73 1.98
C GLU A 24 5.50 9.18 2.33
N ALA A 25 5.28 10.11 1.40
CA ALA A 25 5.56 11.53 1.60
C ALA A 25 4.64 12.14 2.67
N ILE A 26 3.35 11.78 2.66
CA ILE A 26 2.38 12.19 3.68
C ILE A 26 2.81 11.66 5.05
N CYS A 27 3.14 10.37 5.17
CA CYS A 27 3.61 9.77 6.42
C CYS A 27 4.88 10.44 6.93
N THR A 28 5.84 10.71 6.05
CA THR A 28 7.08 11.43 6.40
C THR A 28 6.76 12.84 6.90
N GLY A 29 5.88 13.58 6.21
CA GLY A 29 5.45 14.92 6.60
C GLY A 29 4.70 14.97 7.94
N LEU A 30 4.05 13.87 8.34
CA LEU A 30 3.41 13.70 9.64
C LEU A 30 4.39 13.29 10.76
N GLY A 31 5.68 13.15 10.46
CA GLY A 31 6.73 12.85 11.44
C GLY A 31 7.01 11.36 11.64
N VAL A 32 6.49 10.47 10.77
CA VAL A 32 6.88 9.06 10.80
C VAL A 32 8.32 8.93 10.31
N ALA A 33 9.17 8.27 11.09
CA ALA A 33 10.55 8.01 10.69
C ALA A 33 10.59 7.22 9.37
N PRO A 34 11.33 7.65 8.33
CA PRO A 34 11.34 6.98 7.03
C PRO A 34 11.71 5.49 7.08
N ALA A 35 12.56 5.09 8.03
CA ALA A 35 12.92 3.68 8.25
C ALA A 35 11.72 2.79 8.65
N HIS A 36 10.70 3.39 9.26
CA HIS A 36 9.47 2.74 9.74
C HIS A 36 8.27 3.02 8.82
N ILE A 37 8.52 3.46 7.59
CA ILE A 37 7.55 3.48 6.49
C ILE A 37 7.90 2.31 5.56
N ARG A 38 7.20 1.19 5.73
CA ARG A 38 7.52 -0.09 5.08
C ARG A 38 6.56 -0.38 3.94
N VAL A 39 7.01 -0.24 2.69
CA VAL A 39 6.22 -0.64 1.52
C VAL A 39 6.50 -2.11 1.22
N VAL A 40 5.45 -2.92 1.09
CA VAL A 40 5.56 -4.36 0.76
C VAL A 40 4.65 -4.72 -0.41
N ILE A 41 5.01 -5.75 -1.17
CA ILE A 41 4.16 -6.27 -2.24
C ILE A 41 3.36 -7.48 -1.70
N PRO A 42 2.03 -7.38 -1.55
CA PRO A 42 1.19 -8.43 -0.96
C PRO A 42 0.91 -9.57 -1.95
N LEU A 43 1.93 -10.40 -2.16
CA LEU A 43 1.87 -11.64 -2.95
C LEU A 43 2.24 -12.84 -2.09
N LYS A 44 1.67 -14.01 -2.41
CA LYS A 44 1.94 -15.27 -1.68
C LYS A 44 3.45 -15.58 -1.58
N LYS A 45 4.22 -15.30 -2.64
CA LYS A 45 5.68 -15.50 -2.66
C LYS A 45 6.44 -14.62 -1.66
N ASN A 46 5.86 -13.51 -1.21
CA ASN A 46 6.47 -12.56 -0.28
C ASN A 46 5.92 -12.75 1.15
N HIS A 47 5.24 -13.86 1.44
CA HIS A 47 4.60 -14.08 2.74
C HIS A 47 5.59 -14.03 3.91
N GLU A 48 6.78 -14.62 3.75
CA GLU A 48 7.81 -14.61 4.80
C GLU A 48 8.36 -13.21 5.06
N GLU A 49 8.65 -12.46 4.00
CA GLU A 49 9.08 -11.05 4.09
C GLU A 49 8.02 -10.20 4.81
N MET A 50 6.75 -10.31 4.42
CA MET A 50 5.66 -9.56 5.06
C MET A 50 5.51 -9.90 6.54
N LYS A 51 5.61 -11.19 6.91
CA LYS A 51 5.59 -11.59 8.32
C LYS A 51 6.76 -10.99 9.08
N GLN A 52 7.95 -10.96 8.49
CA GLN A 52 9.14 -10.39 9.10
C GLN A 52 8.96 -8.88 9.34
N VAL A 53 8.55 -8.13 8.30
CA VAL A 53 8.28 -6.70 8.40
C VAL A 53 7.25 -6.40 9.49
N ILE A 54 6.13 -7.14 9.52
CA ILE A 54 5.10 -6.93 10.55
C ILE A 54 5.67 -7.18 11.95
N ARG A 55 6.51 -8.21 12.17
CA ARG A 55 7.13 -8.47 13.47
C ARG A 55 8.10 -7.37 13.90
N GLU A 56 8.95 -6.93 12.99
CA GLU A 56 9.92 -5.85 13.24
C GLU A 56 9.22 -4.56 13.64
N GLU A 57 8.18 -4.18 12.89
CA GLU A 57 7.43 -2.94 13.14
C GLU A 57 6.51 -3.02 14.37
N LEU A 58 6.03 -4.20 14.75
CA LEU A 58 5.31 -4.40 16.02
C LEU A 58 6.25 -4.30 17.23
N ALA A 59 7.52 -4.66 17.08
CA ALA A 59 8.52 -4.56 18.14
C ALA A 59 9.10 -3.15 18.29
N TYR A 60 8.90 -2.28 17.30
CA TYR A 60 9.38 -0.90 17.34
C TYR A 60 8.56 -0.04 18.30
N HIS A 61 9.24 0.63 19.23
CA HIS A 61 8.62 1.55 20.20
C HIS A 61 8.46 2.96 19.60
N GLY A 62 7.63 3.08 18.57
CA GLY A 62 7.31 4.33 17.90
C GLY A 62 6.19 4.17 16.88
N VAL A 63 5.89 5.24 16.13
CA VAL A 63 4.90 5.16 15.05
C VAL A 63 5.53 4.45 13.85
N SER A 64 4.88 3.38 13.41
CA SER A 64 5.22 2.66 12.19
C SER A 64 4.03 2.60 11.23
N VAL A 65 4.32 2.66 9.93
CA VAL A 65 3.35 2.56 8.84
C VAL A 65 3.81 1.48 7.87
N ILE A 66 2.97 0.46 7.68
CA ILE A 66 3.17 -0.58 6.66
C ILE A 66 2.19 -0.32 5.52
N ILE A 67 2.69 -0.25 4.29
CA ILE A 67 1.92 0.03 3.07
C ILE A 67 2.02 -1.18 2.14
N PRO A 68 1.13 -2.18 2.28
CA PRO A 68 1.00 -3.22 1.27
C PRO A 68 0.43 -2.60 -0.01
N ARG A 69 1.26 -2.46 -1.05
CA ARG A 69 0.90 -1.82 -2.32
C ARG A 69 0.71 -2.83 -3.43
N ARG A 70 -0.49 -2.86 -4.03
CA ARG A 70 -0.80 -3.66 -5.21
C ARG A 70 -2.09 -3.21 -5.88
N GLU A 71 -2.04 -2.93 -7.19
CA GLU A 71 -3.23 -2.58 -7.97
C GLU A 71 -4.40 -3.56 -7.77
N CYS A 72 -5.61 -3.00 -7.62
CA CYS A 72 -6.83 -3.80 -7.49
C CYS A 72 -7.07 -4.69 -8.72
N ILE A 73 -7.34 -5.97 -8.48
CA ILE A 73 -7.65 -6.96 -9.55
C ILE A 73 -8.86 -6.51 -10.39
N GLN A 74 -9.85 -5.85 -9.78
CA GLN A 74 -11.02 -5.35 -10.51
C GLN A 74 -10.67 -4.20 -11.46
N THR A 75 -9.81 -3.28 -11.02
CA THR A 75 -9.30 -2.18 -11.86
C THR A 75 -8.49 -2.73 -13.03
N LEU A 76 -7.60 -3.69 -12.77
CA LEU A 76 -6.88 -4.44 -13.81
C LEU A 76 -7.81 -5.12 -14.82
N ALA A 77 -8.90 -5.75 -14.34
CA ALA A 77 -9.87 -6.42 -15.20
C ALA A 77 -10.68 -5.44 -16.07
N ARG A 78 -11.04 -4.26 -15.54
CA ARG A 78 -11.73 -3.19 -16.30
C ARG A 78 -10.84 -2.62 -17.40
N LYS A 79 -9.60 -2.23 -17.07
CA LYS A 79 -8.61 -1.76 -18.06
C LYS A 79 -8.41 -2.77 -19.19
N LYS A 80 -8.30 -4.06 -18.87
CA LYS A 80 -8.18 -5.13 -19.87
C LYS A 80 -9.40 -5.28 -20.80
N LYS A 81 -10.60 -4.93 -20.34
CA LYS A 81 -11.82 -4.96 -21.18
C LYS A 81 -11.90 -3.74 -22.11
N GLU A 82 -11.49 -2.57 -21.64
CA GLU A 82 -11.50 -1.32 -22.44
C GLU A 82 -10.44 -1.33 -23.56
N VAL A 83 -9.34 -2.04 -23.37
CA VAL A 83 -8.25 -2.16 -24.37
C VAL A 83 -8.54 -3.24 -25.44
N ARG A 84 -9.68 -3.95 -25.36
CA ARG A 84 -10.05 -4.95 -26.36
C ARG A 84 -10.72 -4.24 -27.55
N PRO A 85 -10.18 -4.38 -28.79
CA PRO A 85 -10.72 -3.72 -29.98
C PRO A 85 -12.12 -4.18 -30.35
#